data_AF-T1GYZ7-F1
#
_entry.id   AF-T1GYZ7-F1
#
_cell.length_a   1.000
_cell.length_b   1.000
_cell.length_c   1.000
_cell.angle_alpha   90.00
_cell.angle_beta   90.00
_cell.angle_gamma   90.00
#
_symmetry.space_group_name_H-M   'P 1'
#
loop_
_entity.id
_entity.type
_entity.pdbx_description
1 polymer ?
#
loop_
_entity_poly.entity_id
_entity_poly.type
_entity_poly.pdbx_seq_one_letter_code
_entity_poly.pdbx_strand_id
1 'polypeptide(L)'
;MVTNEFYSSSSSEEFYENPGTYSLYITHAIDGILSKTPKSALCATWGGVNIKTFDGIVYKSPLSCSHTLVSDKVDGTFDVILKACPYGSDFDCPHVIKIFWQSIIYTIENIKVENVNEII
;
A
#
# COMPACT_ATOMS: atom_id res chain seq x y z
N MET A 1 -3.89 -24.85 20.21
CA MET A 1 -3.78 -24.15 21.51
C MET A 1 -3.99 -22.67 21.22
N VAL A 2 -5.21 -22.20 21.46
CA VAL A 2 -5.59 -20.77 21.51
C VAL A 2 -4.95 -20.23 22.82
N THR A 3 -4.31 -19.08 22.90
CA THR A 3 -4.85 -17.71 22.87
C THR A 3 -3.69 -16.71 22.85
N ASN A 4 -3.86 -15.55 22.23
CA ASN A 4 -3.68 -14.29 22.96
C ASN A 4 -4.42 -13.14 22.24
N GLU A 5 -5.39 -12.56 22.94
CA GLU A 5 -5.98 -11.26 22.61
C GLU A 5 -5.19 -10.16 23.34
N PHE A 6 -4.93 -9.03 22.69
CA PHE A 6 -4.99 -7.72 23.35
C PHE A 6 -5.25 -6.61 22.33
N TYR A 7 -6.31 -5.85 22.58
CA TYR A 7 -6.89 -4.78 21.77
C TYR A 7 -6.09 -3.47 21.84
N SER A 8 -6.14 -2.65 20.79
CA SER A 8 -6.37 -1.20 20.93
C SER A 8 -7.03 -0.63 19.68
N SER A 9 -8.28 -0.18 19.85
CA SER A 9 -9.14 0.42 18.84
C SER A 9 -8.82 1.90 18.59
N SER A 10 -8.70 2.31 17.32
CA SER A 10 -8.99 3.69 16.90
C SER A 10 -9.64 3.71 15.50
N SER A 11 -10.97 3.76 15.50
CA SER A 11 -11.90 4.29 14.48
C SER A 11 -11.47 4.35 13.00
N SER A 12 -11.82 3.32 12.23
CA SER A 12 -12.76 3.41 11.08
C SER A 12 -13.04 1.99 10.57
N GLU A 13 -14.25 1.51 10.84
CA GLU A 13 -14.89 0.29 10.29
C GLU A 13 -13.98 -0.91 9.95
N GLU A 14 -13.68 -1.73 10.94
CA GLU A 14 -13.12 -3.06 10.71
C GLU A 14 -14.17 -3.97 10.05
N PHE A 15 -14.10 -4.12 8.72
CA PHE A 15 -14.78 -5.23 8.05
C PHE A 15 -14.10 -6.54 8.47
N TYR A 16 -14.80 -7.32 9.30
CA TYR A 16 -14.44 -8.70 9.64
C TYR A 16 -14.53 -9.56 8.37
N GLU A 17 -13.41 -9.72 7.65
CA GLU A 17 -13.28 -10.72 6.58
C GLU A 17 -12.52 -11.92 7.14
N ASN A 18 -13.08 -13.12 6.94
CA ASN A 18 -12.42 -14.37 7.29
C ASN A 18 -11.02 -14.42 6.62
N PRO A 19 -9.99 -14.97 7.30
CA PRO A 19 -8.66 -15.10 6.73
C PRO A 19 -8.72 -16.09 5.56
N GLY A 20 -8.90 -15.58 4.33
CA GLY A 20 -8.86 -16.40 3.12
C GLY A 20 -9.68 -15.92 1.93
N THR A 21 -10.51 -14.88 2.03
CA THR A 21 -11.22 -14.36 0.86
C THR A 21 -11.42 -12.86 0.95
N TYR A 22 -10.70 -12.11 0.11
CA TYR A 22 -10.85 -10.67 -0.02
C TYR A 22 -11.68 -10.34 -1.26
N SER A 23 -12.80 -9.66 -1.07
CA SER A 23 -13.69 -9.27 -2.17
C SER A 23 -13.43 -7.83 -2.61
N LEU A 24 -13.23 -7.62 -3.91
CA LEU A 24 -13.13 -6.28 -4.53
C LEU A 24 -14.50 -5.61 -4.72
N TYR A 25 -15.59 -6.35 -4.48
CA TYR A 25 -16.96 -5.87 -4.69
C TYR A 25 -17.81 -6.11 -3.46
N ILE A 26 -18.64 -5.13 -3.12
CA ILE A 26 -19.74 -5.33 -2.19
C ILE A 26 -20.85 -6.06 -2.97
N THR A 27 -21.37 -7.12 -2.37
CA THR A 27 -22.39 -7.96 -3.00
C THR A 27 -23.69 -7.83 -2.21
N HIS A 28 -24.77 -7.45 -2.90
CA HIS A 28 -26.11 -7.39 -2.32
C HIS A 28 -27.09 -8.17 -3.19
N ALA A 29 -27.92 -8.99 -2.55
CA ALA A 29 -29.05 -9.63 -3.21
C ALA A 29 -30.31 -8.80 -2.93
N ILE A 30 -30.93 -8.26 -3.98
CA ILE A 30 -32.21 -7.56 -3.89
C ILE A 30 -33.22 -8.37 -4.70
N ASP A 31 -34.18 -8.99 -4.02
CA ASP A 31 -35.25 -9.81 -4.62
C ASP A 31 -34.76 -10.79 -5.71
N GLY A 32 -33.63 -11.45 -5.46
CA GLY A 32 -33.02 -12.43 -6.38
C GLY A 32 -32.08 -11.84 -7.44
N ILE A 33 -31.91 -10.52 -7.48
CA ILE A 33 -30.94 -9.83 -8.33
C ILE A 33 -29.63 -9.62 -7.56
N LEU A 34 -28.51 -10.05 -8.16
CA LEU A 34 -27.17 -9.83 -7.62
C LEU A 34 -26.63 -8.47 -8.06
N SER A 35 -26.49 -7.54 -7.12
CA SER A 35 -25.81 -6.27 -7.32
C SER A 35 -24.36 -6.36 -6.85
N LYS A 36 -23.42 -5.97 -7.72
CA LYS A 36 -21.98 -5.84 -7.42
C LYS A 36 -21.57 -4.39 -7.53
N THR A 37 -21.20 -3.78 -6.41
CA THR A 37 -20.67 -2.41 -6.38
C THR A 37 -19.18 -2.44 -6.05
N PRO A 38 -18.33 -1.63 -6.71
CA PRO A 38 -16.91 -1.56 -6.37
C PRO A 38 -16.71 -1.14 -4.91
N LYS A 39 -15.80 -1.81 -4.21
CA LYS A 39 -15.31 -1.42 -2.88
C LYS A 39 -13.95 -0.74 -3.05
N SER A 40 -13.63 0.23 -2.20
CA SER A 40 -12.25 0.70 -2.09
C SER A 40 -11.35 -0.45 -1.62
N ALA A 41 -10.19 -0.59 -2.24
CA ALA A 41 -9.20 -1.59 -1.89
C ALA A 41 -7.86 -0.93 -1.60
N LEU A 42 -7.08 -1.51 -0.68
CA LEU A 42 -5.80 -0.98 -0.25
C LEU A 42 -4.66 -1.91 -0.66
N CYS A 43 -3.77 -1.41 -1.50
CA CYS A 43 -2.42 -1.96 -1.68
C CYS A 43 -1.47 -1.26 -0.71
N ALA A 44 -0.57 -2.01 -0.08
CA ALA A 44 0.38 -1.47 0.87
C ALA A 44 1.73 -2.20 0.81
N THR A 45 2.79 -1.50 1.17
CA THR A 45 4.12 -2.08 1.38
C THR A 45 4.74 -1.51 2.64
N TRP A 46 5.45 -2.34 3.39
CA TRP A 46 6.08 -1.96 4.66
C TRP A 46 7.33 -2.78 4.96
N GLY A 47 8.26 -2.17 5.70
CA GLY A 47 9.51 -2.82 6.11
C GLY A 47 10.40 -3.26 4.95
N GLY A 48 10.27 -2.64 3.77
CA GLY A 48 11.11 -2.90 2.59
C GLY A 48 10.90 -4.24 1.88
N VAL A 49 10.16 -5.17 2.48
CA VAL A 49 10.00 -6.54 1.97
C VAL A 49 8.56 -7.05 1.96
N ASN A 50 7.65 -6.46 2.74
CA ASN A 50 6.28 -6.95 2.82
C ASN A 50 5.39 -6.19 1.85
N ILE A 51 4.54 -6.92 1.14
CA ILE A 51 3.59 -6.37 0.17
C ILE A 51 2.21 -6.95 0.47
N LYS A 52 1.18 -6.11 0.47
CA LYS A 52 -0.23 -6.45 0.44
C LYS A 52 -0.84 -5.97 -0.87
N THR A 53 -1.43 -6.86 -1.65
CA THR A 53 -2.15 -6.52 -2.89
C THR A 53 -3.57 -6.02 -2.61
N PHE A 54 -4.23 -5.47 -3.64
CA PHE A 54 -5.61 -4.97 -3.52
C PHE A 54 -6.63 -6.06 -3.15
N ASP A 55 -6.41 -7.30 -3.60
CA ASP A 55 -7.13 -8.51 -3.22
C ASP A 55 -6.56 -9.16 -1.95
N GLY A 56 -5.82 -8.41 -1.13
CA GLY A 56 -5.43 -8.76 0.22
C GLY A 56 -4.38 -9.86 0.38
N ILE A 57 -3.78 -10.35 -0.72
CA ILE A 57 -2.67 -11.29 -0.65
C ILE A 57 -1.46 -10.60 -0.02
N VAL A 58 -0.92 -11.21 1.04
CA VAL A 58 0.30 -10.75 1.70
C VAL A 58 1.45 -11.68 1.36
N TYR A 59 2.52 -11.12 0.81
CA TYR A 59 3.74 -11.87 0.50
C TYR A 59 4.99 -11.02 0.74
N LYS A 60 6.14 -11.70 0.74
CA LYS A 60 7.45 -11.06 0.86
C LYS A 60 8.16 -11.03 -0.47
N SER A 61 8.59 -9.85 -0.89
CA SER A 61 9.47 -9.64 -2.03
C SER A 61 10.41 -8.47 -1.72
N PRO A 62 11.74 -8.65 -1.86
CA PRO A 62 12.68 -7.56 -1.64
C PRO A 62 12.46 -6.47 -2.69
N LEU A 63 12.14 -5.25 -2.24
CA LEU A 63 11.92 -4.10 -3.11
C LEU A 63 13.24 -3.35 -3.37
N SER A 64 14.31 -4.09 -3.68
CA SER A 64 15.68 -3.58 -3.78
C SER A 64 15.98 -2.72 -5.01
N CYS A 65 15.03 -2.59 -5.93
CA CYS A 65 15.15 -1.79 -7.15
C CYS A 65 13.95 -0.84 -7.29
N SER A 66 13.86 -0.15 -8.42
CA SER A 66 12.64 0.57 -8.77
C SER A 66 11.56 -0.45 -9.14
N HIS A 67 10.43 -0.43 -8.43
CA HIS A 67 9.29 -1.32 -8.65
C HIS A 67 8.02 -0.53 -8.92
N THR A 68 7.29 -0.92 -9.96
CA THR A 68 5.93 -0.41 -10.21
C THR A 68 4.97 -1.10 -9.26
N LEU A 69 4.33 -0.34 -8.36
CA LEU A 69 3.36 -0.86 -7.40
C LEU A 69 1.96 -0.96 -8.00
N VAL A 70 1.56 0.03 -8.80
CA VAL A 70 0.32 0.01 -9.55
C VAL A 70 0.53 0.73 -10.88
N SER A 71 -0.12 0.21 -11.91
CA SER A 71 -0.10 0.76 -13.27
C SER A 71 -1.48 0.59 -13.87
N ASP A 72 -2.05 1.66 -14.38
CA ASP A 72 -3.28 1.59 -15.16
C ASP A 72 -2.97 0.97 -16.53
N LYS A 73 -3.41 -0.27 -16.73
CA LYS A 73 -3.25 -0.99 -18.01
C LYS A 73 -4.44 -0.83 -18.96
N VAL A 74 -5.47 -0.11 -18.54
CA VAL A 74 -6.67 0.14 -19.38
C VAL A 74 -6.46 1.43 -20.16
N ASP A 75 -6.32 2.54 -19.45
CA ASP A 75 -6.27 3.88 -20.07
C ASP A 75 -4.86 4.51 -19.99
N GLY A 76 -3.94 3.91 -19.22
CA GLY A 76 -2.58 4.44 -19.05
C GLY A 76 -2.55 5.77 -18.31
N THR A 77 -3.54 6.03 -17.45
CA THR A 77 -3.72 7.35 -16.83
C THR A 77 -2.80 7.60 -15.64
N PHE A 78 -2.31 6.55 -14.98
CA PHE A 78 -1.40 6.69 -13.86
C PHE A 78 -0.47 5.49 -13.68
N ASP A 79 0.69 5.76 -13.09
CA ASP A 79 1.63 4.77 -12.56
C ASP A 79 2.13 5.22 -11.19
N VAL A 80 2.29 4.28 -10.26
CA VAL A 80 2.97 4.52 -8.98
C VAL A 80 4.20 3.64 -8.91
N ILE A 81 5.36 4.28 -8.79
CA ILE A 81 6.66 3.62 -8.74
C ILE A 81 7.29 3.88 -7.38
N LEU A 82 7.78 2.82 -6.75
CA LEU A 82 8.50 2.86 -5.49
C LEU A 82 9.95 2.45 -5.72
N LYS A 83 10.87 3.25 -5.18
CA LYS A 83 12.26 2.85 -4.92
C LYS A 83 12.41 2.77 -3.41
N ALA A 84 12.43 1.55 -2.88
CA ALA A 84 12.54 1.28 -1.45
C ALA A 84 13.90 0.72 -1.07
N CYS A 85 14.19 0.76 0.22
CA CYS A 85 15.34 0.09 0.77
C CYS A 85 14.98 -1.33 1.20
N PRO A 86 15.70 -2.36 0.73
CA PRO A 86 15.40 -3.74 1.10
C PRO A 86 15.67 -4.02 2.59
N TYR A 87 16.45 -3.16 3.27
CA TYR A 87 16.78 -3.28 4.69
C TYR A 87 16.04 -2.27 5.59
N GLY A 88 15.00 -1.62 5.09
CA GLY A 88 14.22 -0.63 5.86
C GLY A 88 14.87 0.76 5.93
N SER A 89 14.32 1.62 6.79
CA SER A 89 14.69 3.03 6.95
C SER A 89 15.94 3.28 7.80
N ASP A 90 16.49 2.24 8.42
CA ASP A 90 17.66 2.33 9.31
C ASP A 90 18.98 2.56 8.54
N PHE A 91 18.94 2.43 7.21
CA PHE A 91 20.08 2.64 6.32
C PHE A 91 19.90 3.92 5.52
N ASP A 92 21.05 4.47 5.10
CA ASP A 92 21.19 5.79 4.48
C ASP A 92 20.71 5.84 3.02
N CYS A 93 19.54 5.29 2.74
CA CYS A 93 19.01 5.12 1.40
C CYS A 93 17.65 5.85 1.25
N PRO A 94 17.46 6.58 0.14
CA PRO A 94 16.24 7.35 -0.08
C PRO A 94 15.08 6.43 -0.42
N HIS A 95 13.98 6.57 0.31
CA HIS A 95 12.67 6.07 -0.13
C HIS A 95 12.07 7.12 -1.05
N VAL A 96 11.78 6.72 -2.29
CA VAL A 96 11.20 7.60 -3.30
C VAL A 96 9.92 6.97 -3.85
N ILE A 97 8.84 7.72 -3.80
CA ILE A 97 7.58 7.41 -4.47
C ILE A 97 7.40 8.38 -5.61
N LYS A 98 7.26 7.86 -6.83
CA LYS A 98 6.88 8.64 -8.01
C LYS A 98 5.46 8.29 -8.40
N ILE A 99 4.61 9.29 -8.50
CA ILE A 99 3.25 9.17 -8.99
C ILE A 99 3.20 9.89 -10.33
N PHE A 100 3.05 9.11 -11.39
CA PHE A 100 2.72 9.61 -12.72
C PHE A 100 1.21 9.71 -12.77
N TRP A 101 0.68 10.90 -12.98
CA TRP A 101 -0.74 11.13 -13.16
C TRP A 101 -0.92 11.99 -14.39
N GLN A 102 -1.52 11.42 -15.43
CA GLN A 102 -1.62 12.03 -16.76
C GLN A 102 -0.23 12.49 -17.24
N SER A 103 -0.02 13.80 -17.39
CA SER A 103 1.26 14.38 -17.84
C SER A 103 2.12 14.95 -16.71
N ILE A 104 1.75 14.72 -15.45
CA ILE A 104 2.42 15.28 -14.27
C ILE A 104 3.11 14.17 -13.49
N ILE A 105 4.31 14.47 -13.00
CA ILE A 105 5.08 13.59 -12.12
C ILE A 105 5.16 14.23 -10.74
N TYR A 106 4.59 13.57 -9.74
CA TYR A 106 4.76 13.93 -8.34
C TYR A 106 5.85 13.03 -7.74
N THR A 107 6.85 13.64 -7.12
CA THR A 107 7.94 12.91 -6.46
C THR A 107 7.89 13.18 -4.97
N ILE A 108 7.80 12.13 -4.17
CA ILE A 108 7.83 12.15 -2.72
C ILE A 108 9.13 11.48 -2.30
N GLU A 109 10.03 12.22 -1.67
CA GLU A 109 11.30 11.70 -1.17
C GLU A 109 11.43 12.08 0.31
N ASN A 110 12.08 11.20 1.09
CA ASN A 110 12.49 11.58 2.42
C ASN A 110 13.60 12.64 2.32
N ILE A 111 13.24 13.90 2.58
CA ILE A 111 14.24 14.95 2.80
C ILE A 111 14.91 14.62 4.12
N LYS A 112 16.17 14.19 4.10
CA LYS A 112 16.99 14.26 5.30
C LYS A 112 17.16 15.74 5.61
N VAL A 113 16.56 16.20 6.70
CA VAL A 113 16.92 17.49 7.27
C VAL A 113 18.34 17.29 7.79
N GLU A 114 19.34 17.65 6.99
CA GLU A 114 20.71 17.73 7.47
C GLU A 114 20.72 18.70 8.66
N ASN A 115 21.31 18.28 9.76
CA ASN A 115 21.33 19.02 11.02
C ASN A 115 21.81 20.46 10.78
N VAL A 116 20.93 21.44 10.97
CA VAL A 116 21.31 22.84 11.15
C VAL A 116 21.97 22.96 12.52
N ASN A 117 23.25 22.59 12.62
CA ASN A 117 24.12 22.81 13.79
C ASN A 117 25.56 23.08 13.34
N GLU A 118 25.75 24.04 12.43
CA GLU A 118 27.02 24.74 12.25
C GLU A 118 26.77 26.24 12.05
N ILE A 119 26.45 26.94 13.14
CA ILE A 119 26.81 28.36 13.31
C ILE A 119 27.28 28.51 14.75
N ILE A 120 28.60 28.48 14.95
CA ILE A 120 29.26 29.05 16.13
C ILE A 120 29.62 30.49 15.78
#